data_AF-M7W0A0-F1
#
_entry.id   AF-M7W0A0-F1
#
_cell.length_a   1.000
_cell.length_b   1.000
_cell.length_c   1.000
_cell.angle_alpha   90.00
_cell.angle_beta   90.00
_cell.angle_gamma   90.00
#
_symmetry.space_group_name_H-M   'P 1'
#
loop_
_entity.id
_entity.type
_entity.pdbx_description
1 polymer ?
#
loop_
_entity_poly.entity_id
_entity_poly.type
_entity_poly.pdbx_seq_one_letter_code
_entity_poly.pdbx_strand_id
1 'polypeptide(L)'
;MSYMLNPTIILLKEGTDTSQGKGQIISNINACQAIADIVKTTLGPRGMDKLFIENGKILVTNDGATVMKNLDIVHPAAKALVDIAMAQDSEVGDGTTTVVVLAGELLSQAKKLIEDGIHPQVIIKGSRMPSSA
;
A
#
# COMPACT_ATOMS: atom_id res chain seq x y z
N MET A 1 -28.63 14.14 44.15
CA MET A 1 -27.73 13.11 43.60
C MET A 1 -28.34 12.61 42.28
N SER A 2 -28.26 13.44 41.24
CA SER A 2 -28.82 13.13 39.92
C SER A 2 -27.79 12.32 39.13
N TYR A 3 -28.11 11.06 38.85
CA TYR A 3 -27.39 10.26 37.87
C TYR A 3 -27.55 10.93 36.50
N MET A 4 -26.49 11.60 36.03
CA MET A 4 -26.39 12.03 34.64
C MET A 4 -26.23 10.78 33.79
N LEU A 5 -27.33 10.30 33.22
CA LEU A 5 -27.31 9.37 32.10
C LEU A 5 -26.63 10.10 30.93
N ASN A 6 -25.35 9.85 30.71
CA ASN A 6 -24.67 10.24 29.48
C ASN A 6 -25.27 9.37 28.36
N PRO A 7 -26.10 9.91 27.44
CA PRO A 7 -26.66 9.10 26.37
C PRO A 7 -25.51 8.59 25.49
N THR A 8 -25.50 7.29 25.21
CA THR A 8 -24.51 6.68 24.31
C THR A 8 -24.84 7.12 22.88
N ILE A 9 -24.16 8.15 22.39
CA ILE A 9 -24.27 8.59 21.00
C ILE A 9 -23.48 7.58 20.15
N ILE A 10 -24.19 6.76 19.38
CA ILE A 10 -23.58 5.84 18.41
C ILE A 10 -23.16 6.67 17.19
N LEU A 11 -21.88 7.04 17.12
CA LEU A 11 -21.31 7.77 15.98
C LEU A 11 -21.04 6.88 14.76
N LEU A 12 -20.66 5.61 14.99
CA LEU A 12 -20.28 4.65 13.96
C LEU A 12 -21.07 3.35 14.14
N LYS A 13 -21.35 2.66 13.04
CA LYS A 13 -22.04 1.35 13.10
C LYS A 13 -21.18 0.33 13.86
N GLU A 14 -21.84 -0.60 14.53
CA GLU A 14 -21.16 -1.73 15.18
C GLU A 14 -20.31 -2.50 14.16
N GLY A 15 -19.09 -2.86 14.55
CA GLY A 15 -18.10 -3.52 13.69
C GLY A 15 -17.24 -2.57 12.84
N THR A 16 -17.39 -1.25 12.95
CA THR A 16 -16.50 -0.29 12.28
C THR A 16 -15.14 -0.26 12.96
N ASP A 17 -14.07 -0.46 12.20
CA ASP A 17 -12.71 -0.26 12.70
C ASP A 17 -12.45 1.23 12.97
N THR A 18 -11.97 1.54 14.17
CA THR A 18 -11.68 2.90 14.66
C THR A 18 -10.18 3.14 14.84
N SER A 19 -9.34 2.28 14.25
CA SER A 19 -7.90 2.41 14.24
C SER A 19 -7.45 3.77 13.69
N GLN A 20 -6.67 4.50 14.50
CA GLN A 20 -6.23 5.87 14.19
C GLN A 20 -4.80 6.15 14.68
N GLY A 21 -4.25 7.28 14.24
CA GLY A 21 -2.95 7.78 14.67
C GLY A 21 -1.75 7.08 14.05
N LYS A 22 -0.59 7.20 14.70
CA LYS A 22 0.71 6.72 14.20
C LYS A 22 0.71 5.22 13.91
N GLY A 23 0.07 4.41 14.78
CA GLY A 23 -0.02 2.96 14.60
C GLY A 23 -0.73 2.58 13.29
N GLN A 24 -1.83 3.28 12.97
CA GLN A 24 -2.56 3.01 11.72
C GLN A 24 -1.77 3.42 10.48
N ILE A 25 -1.02 4.53 10.54
CA ILE A 25 -0.17 4.95 9.43
C ILE A 25 0.93 3.92 9.18
N ILE A 26 1.56 3.40 10.23
CA ILE A 26 2.57 2.35 10.11
C ILE A 26 1.96 1.06 9.55
N SER A 27 0.76 0.68 10.00
CA SER A 27 0.02 -0.48 9.46
C SER A 27 -0.22 -0.34 7.96
N ASN A 28 -0.69 0.83 7.52
CA ASN A 28 -0.89 1.14 6.11
C ASN A 28 0.40 0.99 5.30
N ILE A 29 1.53 1.51 5.80
CA ILE A 29 2.83 1.40 5.14
C ILE A 29 3.27 -0.07 5.04
N ASN A 30 3.16 -0.84 6.12
CA ASN A 30 3.57 -2.24 6.14
C ASN A 30 2.77 -3.06 5.10
N ALA A 31 1.47 -2.79 4.96
CA ALA A 31 0.64 -3.46 3.96
C ALA A 31 1.11 -3.15 2.52
N CYS A 32 1.49 -1.90 2.23
CA CYS A 32 2.07 -1.52 0.95
C CYS A 32 3.45 -2.15 0.72
N GLN A 33 4.29 -2.22 1.76
CA GLN A 33 5.61 -2.85 1.70
C GLN A 33 5.51 -4.33 1.35
N ALA A 34 4.54 -5.04 1.92
CA ALA A 34 4.31 -6.45 1.60
C ALA A 34 4.05 -6.68 0.10
N ILE A 35 3.25 -5.82 -0.54
CA ILE A 35 3.03 -5.89 -1.99
C ILE A 35 4.32 -5.58 -2.76
N ALA A 36 5.04 -4.52 -2.36
CA ALA A 36 6.29 -4.13 -3.00
C ALA A 36 7.33 -5.26 -2.96
N ASP A 37 7.45 -5.97 -1.84
CA ASP A 37 8.39 -7.09 -1.70
C ASP A 37 8.04 -8.28 -2.59
N ILE A 38 6.74 -8.57 -2.78
CA ILE A 38 6.26 -9.63 -3.68
C ILE A 38 6.69 -9.32 -5.13
N VAL A 39 6.46 -8.10 -5.59
CA VAL A 39 6.72 -7.71 -6.98
C VAL A 39 8.17 -7.31 -7.23
N LYS A 40 8.94 -6.92 -6.21
CA LYS A 40 10.34 -6.46 -6.37
C LYS A 40 11.21 -7.44 -7.15
N THR A 41 11.02 -8.74 -6.91
CA THR A 41 11.78 -9.80 -7.58
C THR A 41 11.42 -10.00 -9.05
N THR A 42 10.31 -9.44 -9.53
CA THR A 42 9.88 -9.53 -10.93
C THR A 42 10.50 -8.42 -11.80
N LEU A 43 11.18 -7.45 -11.16
CA LEU A 43 11.74 -6.29 -11.84
C LEU A 43 13.01 -6.64 -12.65
N GLY A 44 13.01 -6.23 -13.92
CA GLY A 44 14.17 -6.26 -14.80
C GLY A 44 14.30 -7.54 -15.65
N PRO A 45 15.32 -7.61 -16.53
CA PRO A 45 15.48 -8.70 -17.49
C PRO A 45 15.85 -10.05 -16.85
N ARG A 46 16.26 -10.04 -15.57
CA ARG A 46 16.49 -11.23 -14.74
C ARG A 46 15.42 -11.37 -13.65
N GLY A 47 14.26 -10.74 -13.84
CA GLY A 47 13.11 -10.88 -12.96
C GLY A 47 12.67 -12.34 -12.88
N MET A 48 12.24 -12.76 -11.69
CA MET A 48 11.77 -14.11 -11.43
C MET A 48 10.26 -14.20 -11.63
N ASP A 49 9.83 -15.23 -12.33
CA ASP A 49 8.41 -15.54 -12.47
C ASP A 49 7.75 -15.86 -11.12
N LYS A 50 6.47 -15.49 -11.01
CA LYS A 50 5.59 -15.90 -9.92
C LYS A 50 4.67 -17.01 -10.38
N LEU A 51 4.57 -18.05 -9.55
CA LEU A 51 3.67 -19.18 -9.73
C LEU A 51 2.42 -18.96 -8.87
N PHE A 52 1.27 -18.87 -9.51
CA PHE A 52 -0.04 -18.88 -8.87
C PHE A 52 -0.73 -20.21 -9.14
N ILE A 53 -1.38 -20.74 -8.11
CA ILE A 53 -2.19 -21.95 -8.20
C ILE A 53 -3.56 -21.60 -7.63
N GLU A 54 -4.58 -21.62 -8.48
CA GLU A 54 -5.95 -21.35 -8.09
C GLU A 54 -6.87 -22.43 -8.65
N ASN A 55 -7.54 -23.19 -7.78
CA ASN A 55 -8.50 -24.24 -8.15
C ASN A 55 -7.97 -25.22 -9.23
N GLY A 56 -6.68 -25.56 -9.18
CA GLY A 56 -6.03 -26.46 -10.13
C GLY A 56 -5.58 -25.82 -11.44
N LYS A 57 -5.84 -24.52 -11.66
CA LYS A 57 -5.20 -23.73 -12.73
C LYS A 57 -3.85 -23.21 -12.25
N ILE A 58 -2.85 -23.34 -13.11
CA ILE A 58 -1.51 -22.83 -12.89
C ILE A 58 -1.32 -21.60 -13.78
N LEU A 59 -0.90 -20.49 -13.18
CA LEU A 59 -0.51 -19.27 -13.88
C LEU A 59 0.93 -18.93 -13.49
N VAL A 60 1.82 -18.83 -14.47
CA VAL A 60 3.20 -18.40 -14.28
C VAL A 60 3.38 -17.06 -14.99
N THR A 61 3.80 -16.03 -14.27
CA THR A 61 3.96 -14.69 -14.85
C THR A 61 5.01 -13.86 -14.14
N ASN A 62 5.74 -13.06 -14.92
CA ASN A 62 6.64 -12.00 -14.44
C ASN A 62 6.03 -10.60 -14.53
N ASP A 63 4.88 -10.46 -15.21
CA ASP A 63 4.24 -9.14 -15.36
C ASP A 63 3.65 -8.69 -14.03
N GLY A 64 4.16 -7.57 -13.49
CA GLY A 64 3.73 -7.02 -12.22
C GLY A 64 2.22 -6.74 -12.17
N ALA A 65 1.63 -6.25 -13.27
CA ALA A 65 0.20 -5.98 -13.32
C ALA A 65 -0.61 -7.27 -13.17
N THR A 66 -0.25 -8.31 -13.92
CA THR A 66 -0.88 -9.63 -13.79
C THR A 66 -0.66 -10.24 -12.40
N VAL A 67 0.55 -10.14 -11.83
CA VAL A 67 0.84 -10.60 -10.45
C VAL A 67 -0.13 -9.95 -9.46
N MET A 68 -0.28 -8.62 -9.51
CA MET A 68 -1.14 -7.89 -8.59
C MET A 68 -2.65 -8.18 -8.79
N LYS A 69 -3.10 -8.39 -10.03
CA LYS A 69 -4.50 -8.77 -10.34
C LYS A 69 -4.90 -10.13 -9.72
N ASN A 70 -3.93 -11.03 -9.52
CA ASN A 70 -4.17 -12.37 -8.96
C ASN A 70 -3.97 -12.45 -7.44
N LEU A 71 -3.57 -11.35 -6.78
CA LEU A 71 -3.47 -11.30 -5.33
C LEU A 71 -4.82 -10.88 -4.72
N ASP A 72 -5.28 -11.63 -3.70
CA ASP A 72 -6.45 -11.24 -2.91
C ASP A 72 -6.07 -10.19 -1.86
N ILE A 73 -6.22 -8.92 -2.22
CA ILE A 73 -5.78 -7.79 -1.41
C ILE A 73 -6.96 -7.18 -0.67
N VAL A 74 -7.00 -7.42 0.64
CA VAL A 74 -8.04 -6.91 1.54
C VAL A 74 -7.72 -5.51 2.07
N HIS A 75 -6.44 -5.20 2.29
CA HIS A 75 -6.04 -3.97 2.98
C HIS A 75 -6.21 -2.71 2.08
N PRO A 76 -6.96 -1.67 2.50
CA PRO A 76 -7.28 -0.53 1.64
C PRO A 76 -6.08 0.24 1.10
N ALA A 77 -5.06 0.49 1.93
CA ALA A 77 -3.85 1.19 1.49
C ALA A 77 -3.08 0.41 0.41
N ALA A 78 -3.02 -0.92 0.55
CA ALA A 78 -2.34 -1.81 -0.37
C ALA A 78 -3.12 -1.91 -1.69
N LYS A 79 -4.46 -1.93 -1.62
CA LYS A 79 -5.33 -1.85 -2.80
C LYS A 79 -5.12 -0.55 -3.59
N ALA A 80 -5.03 0.59 -2.90
CA ALA A 80 -4.73 1.86 -3.56
C ALA A 80 -3.38 1.86 -4.29
N LEU A 81 -2.37 1.18 -3.75
CA LEU A 81 -1.08 1.01 -4.42
C LEU A 81 -1.19 0.17 -5.70
N VAL A 82 -2.01 -0.90 -5.67
CA VAL A 82 -2.30 -1.70 -6.87
C VAL A 82 -3.06 -0.89 -7.91
N ASP A 83 -4.06 -0.11 -7.51
CA ASP A 83 -4.84 0.73 -8.42
C ASP A 83 -3.93 1.73 -9.18
N ILE A 84 -2.91 2.27 -8.52
CA ILE A 84 -1.89 3.11 -9.17
C ILE A 84 -1.12 2.33 -10.24
N ALA A 85 -0.73 1.08 -9.95
CA ALA A 85 -0.02 0.26 -10.92
C ALA A 85 -0.90 -0.17 -12.09
N MET A 86 -2.20 -0.41 -11.85
CA MET A 86 -3.19 -0.67 -12.90
C MET A 86 -3.38 0.54 -13.81
N ALA A 87 -3.38 1.76 -13.25
CA ALA A 87 -3.43 2.98 -14.05
C ALA A 87 -2.19 3.12 -14.94
N GLN A 88 -1.00 2.78 -14.41
CA GLN A 88 0.23 2.76 -15.20
C GLN A 88 0.18 1.73 -16.35
N ASP A 89 -0.36 0.54 -16.07
CA ASP A 89 -0.60 -0.53 -17.06
C ASP A 89 -1.55 -0.05 -18.18
N SER A 90 -2.64 0.64 -17.83
CA SER A 90 -3.61 1.09 -18.83
C SER A 90 -3.11 2.22 -19.72
N GLU A 91 -2.27 3.11 -19.20
CA GLU A 91 -1.79 4.28 -19.94
C GLU A 91 -0.58 3.95 -20.83
N VAL A 92 0.40 3.21 -20.31
CA VAL A 92 1.68 2.97 -21.00
C VAL A 92 1.96 1.49 -21.24
N GLY A 93 1.39 0.60 -20.42
CA GLY A 93 1.62 -0.85 -20.50
C GLY A 93 3.00 -1.30 -20.00
N ASP A 94 3.78 -0.42 -19.37
CA ASP A 94 5.08 -0.74 -18.78
C ASP A 94 5.35 0.11 -17.53
N GLY A 95 6.32 -0.31 -16.72
CA GLY A 95 6.73 0.36 -15.49
C GLY A 95 5.82 0.04 -14.29
N THR A 96 4.88 -0.89 -14.43
CA THR A 96 3.94 -1.31 -13.38
C THR A 96 4.69 -1.76 -12.12
N THR A 97 5.67 -2.65 -12.28
CA THR A 97 6.55 -3.10 -11.19
C THR A 97 7.39 -1.96 -10.61
N THR A 98 7.95 -1.10 -11.48
CA THR A 98 8.82 0.02 -11.06
C THR A 98 8.07 1.00 -10.16
N VAL A 99 6.85 1.37 -10.54
CA VAL A 99 6.01 2.30 -9.77
C VAL A 99 5.72 1.76 -8.38
N VAL A 100 5.38 0.47 -8.26
CA VAL A 100 5.07 -0.16 -6.97
C VAL A 100 6.30 -0.27 -6.08
N VAL A 101 7.43 -0.70 -6.64
CA VAL A 101 8.69 -0.81 -5.88
C VAL A 101 9.17 0.56 -5.42
N LEU A 102 9.09 1.58 -6.28
CA LEU A 102 9.47 2.94 -5.92
C LEU A 102 8.57 3.50 -4.81
N ALA A 103 7.25 3.35 -4.93
CA ALA A 103 6.31 3.78 -3.91
C ALA A 103 6.52 3.04 -2.58
N GLY A 104 6.78 1.73 -2.61
CA GLY A 104 7.11 0.93 -1.44
C GLY A 104 8.36 1.43 -0.71
N GLU A 105 9.40 1.77 -1.46
CA GLU A 105 10.64 2.31 -0.88
C GLU A 105 10.43 3.72 -0.30
N LEU A 106 9.69 4.59 -1.00
CA LEU A 106 9.35 5.92 -0.48
C LEU A 106 8.57 5.83 0.84
N LEU A 107 7.61 4.90 0.92
CA LEU A 107 6.86 4.63 2.16
C LEU A 107 7.75 4.05 3.25
N SER A 108 8.75 3.21 2.90
CA SER A 108 9.73 2.70 3.86
C SER A 108 10.56 3.81 4.50
N GLN A 109 11.03 4.77 3.70
CA GLN A 109 11.78 5.91 4.23
C GLN A 109 10.85 6.84 5.03
N ALA A 110 9.61 7.06 4.58
CA ALA A 110 8.62 7.82 5.33
C ALA A 110 8.30 7.19 6.69
N LYS A 111 8.25 5.86 6.78
CA LYS A 111 8.04 5.14 8.05
C LYS A 111 9.10 5.50 9.10
N LYS A 112 10.38 5.53 8.71
CA LYS A 112 11.49 5.91 9.62
C LYS A 112 11.31 7.33 10.15
N LEU A 113 10.98 8.28 9.27
CA LEU A 113 10.74 9.68 9.66
C LEU A 113 9.54 9.81 10.62
N ILE A 114 8.48 9.03 10.39
CA ILE A 114 7.31 8.99 11.29
C ILE A 114 7.69 8.37 12.64
N GLU A 115 8.53 7.33 12.63
CA GLU A 115 9.08 6.70 13.83
C GLU A 115 9.89 7.69 14.67
N ASP A 116 10.72 8.52 14.02
CA ASP A 116 11.48 9.63 14.60
C ASP A 116 10.61 10.82 15.08
N GLY A 117 9.30 10.76 14.86
CA GLY A 117 8.35 11.76 15.36
C GLY A 117 8.07 12.92 14.40
N ILE A 118 8.54 12.85 13.15
CA ILE A 118 8.24 13.86 12.14
C ILE A 118 6.77 13.74 11.72
N HIS A 119 6.06 14.87 11.74
CA HIS A 119 4.65 14.90 11.38
C HIS A 119 4.45 14.55 9.88
N PRO A 120 3.53 13.66 9.49
CA PRO A 120 3.34 13.21 8.11
C PRO A 120 3.19 14.33 7.08
N GLN A 121 2.55 15.43 7.46
CA GLN A 121 2.39 16.61 6.59
C GLN A 121 3.73 17.21 6.12
N VAL A 122 4.75 17.18 6.97
CA VAL A 122 6.09 17.69 6.63
C VAL A 122 6.74 16.77 5.60
N ILE A 123 6.58 15.45 5.78
CA ILE A 123 7.10 14.43 4.85
C ILE A 123 6.44 14.59 3.48
N ILE A 124 5.09 14.70 3.44
CA ILE A 124 4.33 14.91 2.20
C ILE A 124 4.78 16.19 1.50
N LYS A 125 4.99 17.27 2.25
CA LYS A 125 5.48 18.53 1.70
C LYS A 125 6.87 18.36 1.08
N GLY A 126 7.77 17.63 1.75
CA GLY A 126 9.09 17.31 1.24
C GLY A 126 9.05 16.46 -0.04
N SER A 127 8.21 15.42 -0.08
CA SER A 127 8.07 14.56 -1.26
C SER A 127 7.48 15.26 -2.48
N ARG A 128 6.70 16.33 -2.28
CA ARG A 128 6.11 17.13 -3.37
C ARG A 128 7.03 18.25 -3.88
N MET A 129 8.07 18.59 -3.14
CA MET A 129 9.04 19.56 -3.64
C MET A 129 9.76 18.94 -4.85
N PRO A 130 9.90 19.67 -5.96
CA PRO A 130 10.66 19.18 -7.10
C PRO A 130 12.08 18.87 -6.62
N SER A 131 12.59 17.69 -6.98
CA SER A 131 14.00 17.38 -6.84
C SER A 131 14.78 18.42 -7.64
N SER A 132 15.41 19.37 -6.96
CA SER A 132 16.31 20.32 -7.58
C SER A 132 17.52 19.54 -8.10
N ALA A 133 17.46 19.15 -9.37
CA ALA A 133 18.58 18.70 -10.17
C ALA A 133 19.04 19.84 -11.07
#